data_AF-A0A6V8NQM2-F1
#
_entry.id   AF-A0A6V8NQM2-F1
#
_cell.length_a   1.000
_cell.length_b   1.000
_cell.length_c   1.000
_cell.angle_alpha   90.00
_cell.angle_beta   90.00
_cell.angle_gamma   90.00
#
_symmetry.space_group_name_H-M   'P 1'
#
loop_
_entity.id
_entity.type
_entity.pdbx_description
1 polymer ?
#
loop_
_entity_poly.entity_id
_entity_poly.type
_entity_poly.pdbx_seq_one_letter_code
_entity_poly.pdbx_strand_id
1 'polypeptide(L)'
;FSLRYGLGLPLLLASLGGTAYALYRHRKSDLLLLSFPLAYYLVAGSSHTVFVRYAIPLLPFLNIFAALLIYDVFGKVAHLYIGKLGHFLTFKSENGKQLGKTGVKFACIGVSVLLLIPSIFHIISFNRILSQEDTRLLSARWIEENSPSGSKILMSGTYGLPQLFKHRESLLAEVREK
;
A
#
# COMPACT_ATOMS: atom_id res chain seq x y z
N PHE A 1 14.17 0.44 1.39
CA PHE A 1 13.41 1.39 2.22
C PHE A 1 11.92 1.53 1.85
N SER A 2 11.45 1.15 0.65
CA SER A 2 10.06 1.44 0.21
C SER A 2 8.94 0.66 0.89
N LEU A 3 9.05 -0.67 1.04
CA LEU A 3 7.90 -1.49 1.46
C LEU A 3 7.40 -1.19 2.89
N ARG A 4 8.30 -0.80 3.80
CA ARG A 4 7.93 -0.47 5.18
C ARG A 4 7.00 0.74 5.25
N TYR A 5 7.20 1.74 4.40
CA TYR A 5 6.34 2.92 4.34
C TYR A 5 5.04 2.68 3.56
N GLY A 6 5.03 1.71 2.63
CA GLY A 6 3.84 1.36 1.86
C GLY A 6 2.84 0.46 2.62
N LEU A 7 3.33 -0.60 3.27
CA LEU A 7 2.49 -1.58 3.97
C LEU A 7 2.35 -1.28 5.48
N GLY A 8 3.26 -0.50 6.04
CA GLY A 8 3.48 -0.47 7.48
C GLY A 8 4.22 -1.72 7.97
N LEU A 9 4.93 -1.59 9.09
CA LEU A 9 5.73 -2.68 9.65
C LEU A 9 4.91 -3.93 10.01
N PRO A 10 3.72 -3.83 10.64
CA PRO A 10 2.97 -5.02 11.06
C PRO A 10 2.49 -5.87 9.88
N LEU A 11 1.93 -5.25 8.85
CA LEU A 11 1.45 -5.95 7.65
C LEU A 11 2.61 -6.52 6.83
N LEU A 12 3.76 -5.83 6.79
CA LEU A 12 4.97 -6.37 6.19
C LEU A 12 5.45 -7.64 6.92
N LEU A 13 5.47 -7.65 8.25
CA LEU A 13 5.85 -8.84 9.00
C LEU A 13 4.85 -9.98 8.80
N ALA A 14 3.55 -9.68 8.75
CA ALA A 14 2.51 -10.68 8.47
C ALA A 14 2.65 -11.27 7.06
N SER A 15 2.94 -10.45 6.05
CA SER A 15 3.13 -10.92 4.67
C SER A 15 4.40 -11.77 4.50
N LEU A 16 5.51 -11.37 5.13
CA LEU A 16 6.74 -12.18 5.14
C LEU A 16 6.54 -13.50 5.89
N GLY A 17 5.90 -13.47 7.06
CA GLY A 17 5.55 -14.67 7.81
C GLY A 17 4.62 -15.60 7.03
N GLY A 18 3.63 -15.03 6.33
CA GLY A 18 2.73 -15.77 5.45
C GLY A 18 3.41 -16.37 4.24
N THR A 19 4.39 -15.66 3.67
CA THR A 19 5.21 -16.18 2.56
C THR A 19 6.07 -17.35 3.03
N ALA A 20 6.72 -17.21 4.18
CA ALA A 20 7.51 -18.29 4.79
C ALA A 20 6.62 -19.51 5.13
N TYR A 21 5.43 -19.28 5.65
CA TYR A 21 4.45 -20.33 5.93
C TYR A 21 3.99 -21.05 4.65
N ALA A 22 3.70 -20.30 3.58
CA ALA A 22 3.31 -20.83 2.28
C ALA A 22 4.44 -21.68 1.65
N LEU A 23 5.69 -21.23 1.78
CA LEU A 23 6.87 -22.00 1.40
C LEU A 23 6.99 -23.29 2.20
N TYR A 24 6.89 -23.24 3.54
CA TYR A 24 6.95 -24.43 4.40
C TYR A 24 5.84 -25.46 4.10
N ARG A 25 4.64 -24.99 3.74
CA ARG A 25 3.49 -25.86 3.45
C ARG A 25 3.56 -26.52 2.06
N HIS A 26 4.34 -25.96 1.13
CA HIS A 26 4.60 -26.51 -0.20
C HIS A 26 3.35 -26.90 -1.02
N ARG A 27 2.25 -26.13 -0.96
CA ARG A 27 1.10 -26.39 -1.83
C ARG A 27 1.34 -25.88 -3.25
N LYS A 28 0.82 -26.59 -4.25
CA LYS A 28 0.89 -26.16 -5.67
C LYS A 28 0.31 -24.76 -5.87
N SER A 29 -0.80 -24.45 -5.21
CA SER A 29 -1.42 -23.11 -5.22
C SER A 29 -0.48 -22.02 -4.72
N ASP A 30 0.26 -22.31 -3.65
CA ASP A 30 1.11 -21.35 -2.95
C ASP A 30 2.37 -21.04 -3.78
N LEU A 31 2.94 -22.08 -4.39
CA LEU A 31 4.08 -21.96 -5.32
C LEU A 31 3.69 -21.24 -6.61
N LEU A 32 2.49 -21.53 -7.16
CA LEU A 32 1.97 -20.81 -8.32
C LEU A 32 1.78 -19.33 -8.00
N LEU A 33 1.18 -19.01 -6.85
CA LEU A 33 0.99 -17.63 -6.42
C LEU A 33 2.33 -16.90 -6.17
N LEU A 34 3.34 -17.61 -5.66
CA LEU A 34 4.67 -17.06 -5.41
C LEU A 34 5.51 -16.90 -6.68
N SER A 35 5.21 -17.66 -7.74
CA SER A 35 5.99 -17.67 -8.98
C SER A 35 6.09 -16.28 -9.62
N PHE A 36 4.96 -15.56 -9.74
CA PHE A 36 4.92 -14.22 -10.30
C PHE A 36 5.71 -13.19 -9.48
N PRO A 37 5.43 -12.97 -8.18
CA PRO A 37 6.15 -11.95 -7.41
C PRO A 37 7.64 -12.27 -7.33
N LEU A 38 8.03 -13.55 -7.30
CA LEU A 38 9.43 -13.95 -7.32
C LEU A 38 10.09 -13.63 -8.67
N ALA A 39 9.50 -14.06 -9.78
CA ALA A 39 10.04 -13.80 -11.12
C ALA A 39 10.11 -12.30 -11.41
N TYR A 40 9.05 -11.55 -11.09
CA TYR A 40 9.02 -10.10 -11.25
C TYR A 40 10.08 -9.43 -10.38
N TYR A 41 10.26 -9.84 -9.12
CA TYR A 41 11.27 -9.25 -8.25
C TYR A 41 12.69 -9.48 -8.78
N LEU A 42 12.97 -10.67 -9.34
CA LEU A 42 14.27 -10.97 -9.95
C LEU A 42 14.55 -10.10 -11.17
N VAL A 43 13.56 -9.91 -12.06
CA VAL A 43 13.70 -9.09 -13.27
C VAL A 43 13.76 -7.59 -12.95
N ALA A 44 12.88 -7.11 -12.07
CA ALA A 44 12.86 -5.70 -11.68
C ALA A 44 14.09 -5.33 -10.83
N GLY A 45 14.59 -6.27 -10.02
CA GLY A 45 15.77 -6.11 -9.18
C GLY A 45 17.09 -6.18 -9.94
N SER A 46 17.13 -6.82 -11.12
CA SER A 46 18.33 -6.87 -11.97
C SER A 46 18.56 -5.59 -12.79
N SER A 47 17.64 -4.63 -12.72
CA SER A 47 17.75 -3.36 -13.44
C SER A 47 18.64 -2.36 -12.69
N HIS A 48 19.48 -1.58 -13.40
CA HIS A 48 20.38 -0.58 -12.79
C HIS A 48 19.68 0.65 -12.20
N THR A 49 18.38 0.85 -12.49
CA THR A 49 17.59 1.98 -11.99
C THR A 49 16.42 1.50 -11.15
N VAL A 50 16.70 1.01 -9.94
CA VAL A 50 15.66 0.46 -9.05
C VAL A 50 14.89 1.60 -8.39
N PHE A 51 13.66 1.84 -8.85
CA PHE A 51 12.75 2.81 -8.24
C PHE A 51 11.79 2.15 -7.25
N VAL A 52 11.40 2.92 -6.23
CA VAL A 52 10.42 2.53 -5.20
C VAL A 52 9.12 1.98 -5.80
N ARG A 53 8.65 2.58 -6.90
CA ARG A 53 7.42 2.18 -7.61
C ARG A 53 7.43 0.76 -8.16
N TYR A 54 8.61 0.16 -8.34
CA TYR A 54 8.70 -1.24 -8.77
C TYR A 54 8.20 -2.21 -7.71
N ALA A 55 8.04 -1.80 -6.45
CA ALA A 55 7.40 -2.64 -5.44
C ALA A 55 5.86 -2.72 -5.60
N ILE A 56 5.22 -1.82 -6.36
CA ILE A 56 3.75 -1.73 -6.44
C ILE A 56 3.12 -3.05 -6.92
N PRO A 57 3.61 -3.73 -7.98
CA PRO A 57 3.02 -5.00 -8.43
C PRO A 57 3.16 -6.15 -7.44
N LEU A 58 4.08 -6.06 -6.47
CA LEU A 58 4.30 -7.09 -5.44
C LEU A 58 3.28 -7.01 -4.30
N LEU A 59 2.72 -5.83 -4.04
CA LEU A 59 1.80 -5.57 -2.92
C LEU A 59 0.58 -6.51 -2.87
N PRO A 60 -0.17 -6.78 -3.95
CA PRO A 60 -1.32 -7.67 -3.87
C PRO A 60 -0.94 -9.09 -3.41
N PHE A 61 0.20 -9.62 -3.87
CA PHE A 61 0.67 -10.94 -3.48
C PHE A 61 1.07 -10.99 -2.01
N LEU A 62 1.81 -9.99 -1.54
CA LEU A 62 2.16 -9.86 -0.13
C LEU A 62 0.91 -9.79 0.77
N ASN A 63 -0.12 -9.06 0.35
CA ASN A 63 -1.39 -9.01 1.08
C ASN A 63 -2.12 -10.37 1.10
N ILE A 64 -2.08 -11.13 0.02
CA ILE A 64 -2.63 -12.49 0.00
C ILE A 64 -1.85 -13.40 0.97
N PHE A 65 -0.51 -13.33 0.98
CA PHE A 65 0.28 -14.11 1.94
C PHE A 65 0.01 -13.69 3.39
N ALA A 66 -0.17 -12.40 3.68
CA ALA A 66 -0.60 -11.95 5.01
C ALA A 66 -1.97 -12.53 5.38
N ALA A 67 -2.93 -12.51 4.45
CA ALA A 67 -4.25 -13.11 4.66
C ALA A 67 -4.17 -14.62 4.90
N LEU A 68 -3.28 -15.33 4.21
CA LEU A 68 -3.04 -16.76 4.45
C LEU A 68 -2.54 -17.01 5.88
N LEU A 69 -1.59 -16.21 6.38
CA LEU A 69 -1.12 -16.34 7.76
C LEU A 69 -2.25 -16.12 8.77
N ILE A 70 -3.07 -15.09 8.56
CA ILE A 70 -4.19 -14.76 9.45
C ILE A 70 -5.24 -15.88 9.43
N TYR A 71 -5.61 -16.36 8.25
CA TYR A 71 -6.67 -17.35 8.11
C TYR A 71 -6.23 -18.75 8.59
N ASP A 72 -5.07 -19.22 8.16
CA ASP A 72 -4.64 -20.60 8.41
C ASP A 72 -3.89 -20.78 9.73
N VAL A 73 -3.09 -19.80 10.15
CA VAL A 73 -2.28 -19.90 11.39
C VAL A 73 -3.03 -19.26 12.53
N PHE A 74 -3.32 -17.95 12.43
CA PHE A 74 -4.03 -17.26 13.50
C PHE A 74 -5.44 -17.83 13.72
N GLY A 75 -6.16 -18.20 12.65
CA GLY A 75 -7.47 -18.86 12.77
C GLY A 75 -7.43 -20.19 13.53
N LYS A 76 -6.41 -21.04 13.30
CA LYS A 76 -6.23 -22.30 14.06
C LYS A 76 -5.87 -22.03 15.51
N VAL A 77 -4.94 -21.11 15.75
CA VAL A 77 -4.54 -20.71 17.10
C VAL A 77 -5.75 -20.15 17.86
N ALA A 78 -6.49 -19.22 17.27
CA ALA A 78 -7.71 -18.65 17.82
C ALA A 78 -8.75 -19.74 18.09
N HIS A 79 -8.95 -20.70 17.18
CA HIS A 79 -9.86 -21.82 17.39
C HIS A 79 -9.43 -22.70 18.57
N LEU A 80 -8.13 -22.93 18.78
CA LEU A 80 -7.62 -23.67 19.93
C LEU A 80 -7.88 -22.94 21.25
N TYR A 81 -7.63 -21.62 21.31
CA TYR A 81 -7.86 -20.83 22.52
C TYR A 81 -9.35 -20.62 22.82
N ILE A 82 -10.15 -20.23 21.81
CA ILE A 82 -11.60 -20.05 21.92
C ILE A 82 -12.29 -21.39 22.21
N GLY A 83 -11.82 -22.48 21.60
CA GLY A 83 -12.31 -23.83 21.86
C GLY A 83 -11.98 -24.31 23.27
N LYS A 84 -10.76 -24.06 23.77
CA LYS A 84 -10.40 -24.33 25.17
C LYS A 84 -11.24 -23.51 26.14
N LEU A 85 -11.46 -22.22 25.86
CA LEU A 85 -12.27 -21.34 26.69
C LEU A 85 -13.75 -21.75 26.69
N GLY A 86 -14.31 -22.09 25.52
CA GLY A 86 -15.68 -22.60 25.40
C GLY A 86 -15.88 -24.00 25.99
N HIS A 87 -14.82 -24.83 26.01
CA HIS A 87 -14.81 -26.11 26.72
C HIS A 87 -14.71 -25.91 28.24
N PHE A 88 -13.89 -24.96 28.71
CA PHE A 88 -13.74 -24.60 30.12
C PHE A 88 -15.03 -23.99 30.70
N LEU A 89 -15.75 -23.20 29.90
CA LEU A 89 -17.05 -22.61 30.28
C LEU A 89 -18.24 -23.54 30.00
N THR A 90 -18.02 -24.73 29.43
CA THR A 90 -19.00 -25.79 29.11
C THR A 90 -20.35 -25.34 28.55
N PHE A 91 -20.49 -25.41 27.22
CA PHE A 91 -21.77 -25.76 26.56
C PHE A 91 -21.50 -26.86 25.52
N LYS A 92 -21.79 -28.12 25.88
CA LYS A 92 -21.78 -29.28 24.97
C LYS A 92 -23.04 -29.23 24.07
N SER A 93 -23.20 -28.13 23.34
CA SER A 93 -24.32 -27.85 22.43
C SER A 93 -23.78 -27.73 21.01
N GLU A 94 -24.51 -28.21 20.00
CA GLU A 94 -24.16 -27.99 18.59
C GLU A 94 -23.99 -26.49 18.27
N ASN A 95 -24.75 -25.63 18.96
CA ASN A 95 -24.61 -24.17 18.89
C ASN A 95 -23.24 -23.67 19.39
N GLY A 96 -22.59 -24.38 20.32
CA GLY A 96 -21.26 -24.04 20.84
C GLY A 96 -20.14 -24.19 19.80
N LYS A 97 -20.24 -25.21 18.92
CA LYS A 97 -19.30 -25.36 17.78
C LYS A 97 -19.48 -24.24 16.75
N GLN A 98 -20.72 -23.77 16.56
CA GLN A 98 -21.02 -22.66 15.66
C GLN A 98 -20.59 -21.31 16.25
N LEU A 99 -20.80 -21.09 17.55
CA LEU A 99 -20.29 -19.92 18.28
C LEU A 99 -18.75 -19.83 18.22
N GLY A 100 -18.04 -20.94 18.40
CA GLY A 100 -16.57 -20.97 18.29
C GLY A 100 -16.07 -20.56 16.90
N LYS A 101 -16.72 -21.03 15.84
CA LYS A 101 -16.40 -20.63 14.45
C LYS A 101 -16.67 -19.14 14.20
N THR A 102 -17.77 -18.61 14.74
CA THR A 102 -18.10 -17.18 14.63
C THR A 102 -17.10 -16.31 15.39
N GLY A 103 -16.70 -16.71 16.60
CA GLY A 103 -15.67 -16.01 17.38
C GLY A 103 -14.32 -15.95 16.67
N VAL A 104 -13.88 -17.05 16.05
CA VAL A 104 -12.64 -17.08 15.25
C VAL A 104 -12.73 -16.13 14.05
N LYS A 105 -13.88 -16.06 13.37
CA LYS A 105 -14.09 -15.12 12.26
C LYS A 105 -13.94 -13.67 12.73
N PHE A 106 -14.59 -13.30 13.83
CA PHE A 106 -14.46 -11.95 14.40
C PHE A 106 -13.02 -11.64 14.84
N ALA A 107 -12.32 -12.60 15.43
CA ALA A 107 -10.91 -12.44 15.79
C ALA A 107 -10.02 -12.20 14.55
N CYS A 108 -10.25 -12.96 13.47
CA CYS A 108 -9.53 -12.77 12.20
C CYS A 108 -9.82 -11.40 11.58
N ILE A 109 -11.08 -10.94 11.62
CA ILE A 109 -11.45 -9.60 11.18
C ILE A 109 -10.75 -8.54 12.04
N GLY A 110 -10.82 -8.68 13.37
CA GLY A 110 -10.20 -7.74 14.31
C GLY A 110 -8.70 -7.60 14.10
N VAL A 111 -7.97 -8.72 13.95
CA VAL A 111 -6.53 -8.66 13.69
C VAL A 111 -6.22 -8.08 12.31
N SER A 112 -7.04 -8.36 11.30
CA SER A 112 -6.87 -7.78 9.96
C SER A 112 -7.03 -6.26 10.00
N VAL A 113 -8.06 -5.75 10.69
CA VAL A 113 -8.27 -4.31 10.88
C VAL A 113 -7.09 -3.68 11.62
N LEU A 114 -6.62 -4.31 12.70
CA LEU A 114 -5.49 -3.83 13.48
C LEU A 114 -4.21 -3.70 12.64
N LEU A 115 -3.92 -4.68 11.79
CA LEU A 115 -2.74 -4.67 10.91
C LEU A 115 -2.80 -3.59 9.83
N LEU A 116 -4.02 -3.18 9.42
CA LEU A 116 -4.23 -2.14 8.42
C LEU A 116 -4.09 -0.72 8.98
N ILE A 117 -4.18 -0.52 10.30
CA ILE A 117 -4.16 0.81 10.94
C ILE A 117 -3.00 1.69 10.45
N PRO A 118 -1.72 1.24 10.44
CA PRO A 118 -0.61 2.08 10.01
C PRO A 118 -0.73 2.49 8.53
N SER A 119 -1.18 1.57 7.67
CA SER A 119 -1.40 1.86 6.25
C SER A 119 -2.49 2.91 6.05
N ILE A 120 -3.58 2.82 6.81
CA ILE A 120 -4.68 3.79 6.76
C ILE A 120 -4.17 5.19 7.17
N PHE A 121 -3.40 5.28 8.26
CA PHE A 121 -2.80 6.56 8.67
C PHE A 121 -1.91 7.15 7.58
N HIS A 122 -1.04 6.35 6.96
CA HIS A 122 -0.18 6.83 5.88
C HIS A 122 -0.97 7.35 4.67
N ILE A 123 -2.05 6.66 4.27
CA ILE A 123 -2.92 7.09 3.17
C ILE A 123 -3.60 8.42 3.51
N ILE A 124 -4.14 8.56 4.72
CA ILE A 124 -4.81 9.79 5.16
C ILE A 124 -3.82 10.95 5.19
N SER A 125 -2.65 10.76 5.79
CA SER A 125 -1.60 11.79 5.84
C SER A 125 -1.15 12.20 4.43
N PHE A 126 -0.96 11.25 3.53
CA PHE A 126 -0.56 11.52 2.15
C PHE A 126 -1.63 12.32 1.40
N ASN A 127 -2.89 11.91 1.48
CA ASN A 127 -4.00 12.64 0.86
C ASN A 127 -4.14 14.05 1.42
N ARG A 128 -3.92 14.24 2.72
CA ARG A 128 -3.95 15.58 3.35
C ARG A 128 -2.83 16.49 2.85
N ILE A 129 -1.66 15.93 2.54
CA ILE A 129 -0.55 16.71 1.96
C ILE A 129 -0.86 17.04 0.51
N LEU A 130 -1.37 16.08 -0.27
CA LEU A 130 -1.74 16.30 -1.67
C LEU A 130 -2.93 17.23 -1.88
N SER A 131 -3.83 17.33 -0.90
CA SER A 131 -4.97 18.26 -0.98
C SER A 131 -4.59 19.71 -0.69
N GLN A 132 -3.39 19.95 -0.17
CA GLN A 132 -2.91 21.30 0.08
C GLN A 132 -2.38 21.91 -1.21
N GLU A 133 -2.43 23.23 -1.29
CA GLU A 133 -1.82 23.95 -2.38
C GLU A 133 -0.30 23.73 -2.40
N ASP A 134 0.23 23.30 -3.54
CA ASP A 134 1.66 23.08 -3.74
C ASP A 134 2.38 24.42 -3.92
N THR A 135 3.59 24.53 -3.37
CA THR A 135 4.57 25.60 -3.64
C THR A 135 4.71 25.97 -5.11
N ARG A 136 4.57 25.02 -6.05
CA ARG A 136 4.61 25.29 -7.50
C ARG A 136 3.49 26.21 -7.97
N LEU A 137 2.31 26.10 -7.36
CA LEU A 137 1.18 26.99 -7.63
C LEU A 137 1.36 28.33 -6.94
N LEU A 138 1.82 28.33 -5.68
CA LEU A 138 2.12 29.57 -4.96
C LEU A 138 3.19 30.40 -5.68
N SER A 139 4.26 29.77 -6.15
CA SER A 139 5.29 30.43 -6.96
C SER A 139 4.75 30.92 -8.29
N ALA A 140 3.89 30.14 -8.97
CA ALA A 140 3.28 30.57 -10.22
C ALA A 140 2.41 31.82 -10.03
N ARG A 141 1.53 31.84 -9.01
CA ARG A 141 0.71 33.01 -8.69
C ARG A 141 1.56 34.22 -8.33
N TRP A 142 2.58 34.04 -7.49
CA TRP A 142 3.47 35.13 -7.12
C TRP A 142 4.16 35.72 -8.36
N ILE A 143 4.65 34.88 -9.28
CA ILE A 143 5.26 35.33 -10.53
C ILE A 143 4.26 36.14 -11.37
N GLU A 144 3.02 35.66 -11.51
CA GLU A 144 1.98 36.34 -12.29
C GLU A 144 1.55 37.67 -11.68
N GLU A 145 1.46 37.76 -10.35
CA GLU A 145 1.09 38.99 -9.64
C GLU A 145 2.20 40.05 -9.66
N ASN A 146 3.47 39.64 -9.79
CA ASN A 146 4.63 40.53 -9.65
C ASN A 146 5.36 40.80 -10.98
N SER A 147 5.08 40.03 -12.04
CA SER A 147 5.73 40.23 -13.35
C SER A 147 4.90 41.14 -14.25
N PRO A 148 5.52 42.13 -14.92
CA PRO A 148 4.85 42.92 -15.96
C PRO A 148 4.29 42.04 -17.08
N SER A 149 3.15 42.45 -17.66
CA SER A 149 2.56 41.76 -18.81
C SER A 149 3.54 41.70 -19.98
N GLY A 150 3.63 40.53 -20.62
CA GLY A 150 4.56 40.27 -21.72
C GLY A 150 6.01 39.92 -21.31
N SER A 151 6.29 39.79 -20.01
CA SER A 151 7.60 39.35 -19.52
C SER A 151 7.92 37.92 -19.97
N LYS A 152 9.17 37.69 -20.41
CA LYS A 152 9.67 36.35 -20.76
C LYS A 152 10.36 35.72 -19.56
N ILE A 153 9.91 34.52 -19.17
CA ILE A 153 10.46 33.78 -18.02
C ILE A 153 11.21 32.55 -18.55
N LEU A 154 12.52 32.49 -18.28
CA LEU A 154 13.31 31.31 -18.56
C LEU A 154 13.08 30.27 -17.47
N MET A 155 12.59 29.10 -17.85
CA MET A 155 12.47 27.94 -16.96
C MET A 155 13.53 26.90 -17.34
N SER A 156 14.40 26.55 -16.41
CA SER A 156 15.42 25.52 -16.59
C SER A 156 15.24 24.43 -15.54
N GLY A 157 15.16 23.17 -15.97
CA GLY A 157 14.92 22.01 -15.11
C GLY A 157 13.89 21.05 -15.68
N THR A 158 13.76 19.86 -15.08
CA THR A 158 12.88 18.78 -15.56
C THR A 158 11.71 18.49 -14.61
N TYR A 159 11.86 18.85 -13.33
CA TYR A 159 10.87 18.59 -12.28
C TYR A 159 10.75 19.80 -11.36
N GLY A 160 9.57 19.99 -10.75
CA GLY A 160 9.38 21.00 -9.72
C GLY A 160 9.16 22.42 -10.22
N LEU A 161 8.98 22.63 -11.53
CA LEU A 161 8.79 23.97 -12.09
C LEU A 161 7.45 24.59 -11.64
N PRO A 162 7.38 25.93 -11.47
CA PRO A 162 6.12 26.63 -11.25
C PRO A 162 5.12 26.32 -12.36
N GLN A 163 3.87 26.07 -11.99
CA GLN A 163 2.80 25.78 -12.95
C GLN A 163 2.14 27.08 -13.43
N LEU A 164 2.85 27.83 -14.27
CA LEU A 164 2.32 29.07 -14.87
C LEU A 164 1.08 28.79 -15.73
N PHE A 165 0.04 29.62 -15.60
CA PHE A 165 -1.18 29.43 -16.36
C PHE A 165 -0.96 29.79 -17.84
N LYS A 166 -1.29 28.85 -18.73
CA LYS A 166 -1.19 29.10 -20.18
C LYS A 166 -2.38 29.92 -20.66
N HIS A 167 -2.16 31.21 -20.91
CA HIS A 167 -3.13 32.09 -21.56
C HIS A 167 -3.06 31.97 -23.09
N ARG A 168 -4.13 32.37 -23.80
CA ARG A 168 -4.19 32.29 -25.27
C ARG A 168 -3.01 32.98 -25.95
N GLU A 169 -2.58 34.12 -25.42
CA GLU A 169 -1.47 34.91 -25.96
C GLU A 169 -0.11 34.22 -25.78
N SER A 170 0.14 33.58 -24.63
CA SER A 170 1.38 32.85 -24.39
C SER A 170 1.48 31.59 -25.26
N LEU A 171 0.35 30.91 -25.51
CA LEU A 171 0.27 29.80 -26.45
C LEU A 171 0.59 30.23 -27.90
N LEU A 172 0.07 31.38 -28.34
CA LEU A 172 0.34 31.90 -29.68
C LEU A 172 1.80 32.34 -29.85
N ALA A 173 2.43 32.86 -28.79
CA ALA A 173 3.86 33.19 -28.80
C ALA A 173 4.75 31.94 -28.88
N GLU A 174 4.43 30.88 -28.13
CA GLU A 174 5.17 29.60 -28.14
C GLU A 174 5.14 28.91 -29.51
N VAL A 175 4.02 29.04 -30.25
CA VAL A 175 3.89 28.50 -31.62
C VAL A 175 4.69 29.31 -32.65
N ARG A 176 4.84 30.63 -32.47
CA ARG A 176 5.60 31.49 -33.39
C ARG A 176 7.12 31.37 -33.24
N GLU A 177 7.60 30.94 -32.08
CA GLU A 177 9.04 30.75 -31.81
C GLU A 177 9.56 29.34 -32.21
N LYS A 178 8.68 28.44 -32.65
CA LYS A 178 9.03 27.12 -33.22
C LYS A 178 9.02 27.14 -34.74
#